data_AF-A0A945CM98-F1
#
_entry.id   AF-A0A945CM98-F1
#
_cell.length_a   1.000
_cell.length_b   1.000
_cell.length_c   1.000
_cell.angle_alpha   90.00
_cell.angle_beta   90.00
_cell.angle_gamma   90.00
#
_symmetry.space_group_name_H-M   'P 1'
#
loop_
_entity.id
_entity.type
_entity.pdbx_description
1 polymer ?
#
loop_
_entity_poly.entity_id
_entity_poly.type
_entity_poly.pdbx_seq_one_letter_code
_entity_poly.pdbx_strand_id
1 'polypeptide(L)' 'MENCQQILHALTEYMEGDLPRGEERGFERHMVDCDPCHAFFRTYKKSSELARQALRVEDIPPELQQRVRSYLKARLGLEQ' A
#
# COMPACT_ATOMS: atom_id res chain seq x y z
N MET A 1 -8.74 -7.67 -24.13
CA MET A 1 -7.39 -7.20 -23.78
C MET A 1 -7.58 -6.02 -22.86
N GLU A 2 -7.37 -6.22 -21.57
CA GLU A 2 -7.20 -5.09 -20.66
C GLU A 2 -5.88 -4.41 -21.03
N ASN A 3 -5.92 -3.09 -21.18
CA ASN A 3 -4.72 -2.34 -21.54
C ASN A 3 -3.83 -2.14 -20.29
N CYS A 4 -2.56 -1.78 -20.52
CA CYS A 4 -1.61 -1.59 -19.42
C CYS A 4 -2.08 -0.55 -18.37
N GLN A 5 -2.89 0.44 -18.75
CA GLN A 5 -3.40 1.44 -17.80
C GLN A 5 -4.42 0.83 -16.83
N GLN A 6 -5.31 -0.03 -17.30
CA GLN A 6 -6.30 -0.69 -16.44
C GLN A 6 -5.63 -1.59 -15.40
N ILE A 7 -4.58 -2.30 -15.82
CA ILE A 7 -3.79 -3.15 -14.92
C ILE A 7 -3.07 -2.30 -13.86
N LEU A 8 -2.44 -1.18 -14.26
CA LEU A 8 -1.78 -0.27 -13.32
C LEU A 8 -2.76 0.39 -12.35
N HIS A 9 -3.97 0.72 -12.79
CA HIS A 9 -5.02 1.26 -11.93
C HIS A 9 -5.40 0.27 -10.83
N ALA A 10 -5.77 -0.96 -11.22
CA ALA A 10 -6.13 -2.01 -10.26
C ALA A 10 -4.98 -2.34 -9.28
N LEU A 11 -3.73 -2.33 -9.75
CA LEU A 11 -2.54 -2.50 -8.90
C LEU A 11 -2.40 -1.37 -7.87
N THR A 12 -2.72 -0.15 -8.26
CA THR A 12 -2.63 1.03 -7.37
C THR A 12 -3.75 0.98 -6.34
N GLU A 13 -4.99 0.74 -6.77
CA GLU A 13 -6.15 0.56 -5.88
C GLU A 13 -5.93 -0.58 -4.89
N TYR A 14 -5.32 -1.69 -5.34
CA TYR A 14 -4.97 -2.80 -4.46
C TYR A 14 -3.93 -2.40 -3.40
N MET A 15 -2.90 -1.64 -3.78
CA MET A 15 -1.88 -1.17 -2.82
C MET A 15 -2.42 -0.14 -1.82
N GLU A 16 -3.38 0.69 -2.24
CA GLU A 16 -4.01 1.70 -1.39
C GLU A 16 -5.13 1.13 -0.51
N GLY A 17 -5.60 -0.09 -0.81
CA GLY A 17 -6.68 -0.75 -0.09
C GLY A 17 -8.07 -0.33 -0.53
N ASP A 18 -8.18 0.35 -1.68
CA ASP A 18 -9.41 0.88 -2.26
C ASP A 18 -10.04 -0.09 -3.27
N LEU A 19 -9.37 -1.20 -3.60
CA LEU A 19 -9.90 -2.20 -4.52
C LEU A 19 -11.12 -2.92 -3.90
N PRO A 20 -12.27 -3.02 -4.62
CA PRO A 20 -13.44 -3.72 -4.12
C PRO A 20 -13.14 -5.18 -3.74
N ARG A 21 -13.72 -5.66 -2.63
CA ARG A 21 -13.47 -7.01 -2.07
C ARG A 21 -13.66 -8.16 -3.07
N GLY A 22 -14.56 -8.01 -4.04
CA GLY A 22 -14.78 -9.01 -5.08
C GLY A 22 -13.60 -9.13 -6.04
N GLU A 23 -12.99 -7.99 -6.36
CA GLU A 23 -11.87 -7.85 -7.29
C GLU A 23 -10.55 -8.20 -6.58
N GLU A 24 -10.40 -7.82 -5.31
CA GLU A 24 -9.27 -8.17 -4.45
C GLU A 24 -9.00 -9.68 -4.44
N ARG A 25 -10.04 -10.50 -4.19
CA ARG A 25 -9.90 -11.97 -4.21
C ARG A 25 -9.51 -12.54 -5.58
N GLY A 26 -9.99 -11.92 -6.66
CA GLY A 26 -9.63 -12.31 -8.02
C GLY A 26 -8.17 -12.00 -8.31
N PHE A 27 -7.72 -10.82 -7.88
CA PHE A 27 -6.37 -10.33 -8.00
C PHE A 27 -5.37 -11.18 -7.18
N GLU A 28 -5.69 -11.49 -5.92
CA GLU A 28 -4.89 -12.38 -5.08
C GLU A 28 -4.72 -13.77 -5.70
N ARG A 29 -5.81 -14.36 -6.21
CA ARG A 29 -5.74 -15.66 -6.91
C ARG A 29 -4.84 -15.59 -8.13
N HIS A 30 -4.96 -14.53 -8.94
CA HIS A 30 -4.09 -14.34 -10.10
C HIS A 30 -2.61 -14.23 -9.72
N MET A 31 -2.28 -13.53 -8.63
CA MET A 31 -0.89 -13.43 -8.16
C MET A 31 -0.33 -14.78 -7.67
N VAL A 32 -1.17 -15.67 -7.15
CA VAL A 32 -0.77 -17.03 -6.78
C VAL A 32 -0.54 -17.89 -8.02
N ASP A 33 -1.39 -17.75 -9.04
CA ASP A 33 -1.37 -18.62 -10.23
C ASP A 33 -0.41 -18.11 -11.34
N CYS A 34 0.12 -16.89 -11.22
CA CYS A 34 0.91 -16.23 -12.27
C CYS A 34 2.22 -15.60 -11.73
N ASP A 35 3.30 -16.36 -11.77
CA ASP A 35 4.65 -15.92 -11.38
C ASP A 35 5.12 -14.61 -12.07
N PRO A 36 4.90 -14.39 -13.38
CA PRO A 36 5.25 -13.14 -14.03
C PRO A 36 4.56 -11.91 -13.42
N CYS A 37 3.26 -12.01 -13.14
CA CYS A 37 2.50 -10.92 -12.55
C CYS A 37 2.91 -10.66 -11.10
N HIS A 38 3.21 -11.72 -10.33
CA HIS A 38 3.78 -11.59 -9.00
C HIS A 38 5.16 -10.91 -9.03
N ALA A 39 6.03 -11.25 -9.99
CA ALA A 39 7.33 -10.60 -10.15
C ALA A 39 7.23 -9.12 -10.55
N PHE A 40 6.28 -8.80 -11.44
CA PHE A 40 5.98 -7.42 -11.80
C PHE A 40 5.48 -6.61 -10.60
N PHE A 41 4.53 -7.15 -9.84
CA PHE A 41 3.99 -6.52 -8.63
C PHE A 41 5.09 -6.21 -7.61
N ARG A 42 6.00 -7.16 -7.34
CA ARG A 42 7.13 -6.93 -6.44
C ARG A 42 8.01 -5.77 -6.90
N THR A 43 8.32 -5.70 -8.20
CA THR A 43 9.11 -4.61 -8.78
C THR A 43 8.38 -3.27 -8.64
N TYR A 44 7.10 -3.23 -8.99
CA TYR A 44 6.30 -2.02 -8.93
C TYR A 44 6.16 -1.49 -7.49
N LYS A 45 5.85 -2.39 -6.54
CA LYS A 45 5.81 -2.08 -5.11
C LYS A 45 7.14 -1.49 -4.63
N LYS A 46 8.26 -2.08 -5.04
CA LYS A 46 9.59 -1.59 -4.66
C LYS A 46 9.85 -0.18 -5.19
N SER A 47 9.46 0.10 -6.43
CA SER A 47 9.57 1.44 -7.03
C SER A 47 8.77 2.47 -6.23
N SER A 48 7.54 2.14 -5.81
CA SER A 48 6.69 3.00 -4.98
C SER A 48 7.32 3.27 -3.60
N GLU A 49 7.88 2.25 -2.95
CA GLU A 49 8.61 2.40 -1.68
C GLU A 49 9.82 3.34 -1.82
N LEU A 50 10.60 3.18 -2.89
CA LEU A 50 11.76 4.04 -3.16
C LEU A 50 11.34 5.48 -3.44
N ALA A 51 10.27 5.68 -4.22
CA ALA A 51 9.70 7.01 -4.46
C ALA A 51 9.27 7.66 -3.14
N ARG A 52 8.58 6.93 -2.26
CA ARG A 52 8.18 7.42 -0.93
C ARG A 52 9.36 7.77 -0.04
N GLN A 53 10.47 7.03 -0.15
CA GLN A 53 11.71 7.32 0.59
C GLN A 53 12.43 8.55 0.05
N ALA A 54 12.48 8.72 -1.28
CA ALA A 54 13.09 9.88 -1.91
C ALA A 54 12.27 11.16 -1.71
N LEU A 55 10.94 11.04 -1.71
CA LEU A 55 9.98 12.11 -1.48
C LEU A 55 9.60 12.26 0.00
N ARG A 56 10.39 11.67 0.91
CA ARG A 56 10.09 11.70 2.33
C ARG A 56 10.07 13.15 2.76
N VAL A 57 8.92 13.59 3.28
CA VAL A 57 8.76 14.91 3.87
C VAL A 57 9.65 14.92 5.12
N GLU A 58 10.84 15.48 4.98
CA GLU A 58 11.66 15.81 6.13
C GLU A 58 10.94 16.86 6.98
N ASP A 59 11.01 16.68 8.29
CA ASP A 59 10.39 17.48 9.36
C ASP A 59 8.89 17.29 9.64
N ILE A 60 8.47 16.08 10.02
CA ILE A 60 7.31 15.95 10.93
C ILE A 60 7.79 16.34 12.33
N PRO A 61 7.28 17.43 12.94
CA PRO A 61 7.71 17.84 14.27
C PRO A 61 7.54 16.71 15.29
N PRO A 62 8.53 16.48 16.18
CA PRO A 62 8.48 15.39 17.15
C PRO A 62 7.24 15.49 18.06
N GLU A 63 6.76 16.70 18.36
CA GLU A 63 5.55 16.94 19.14
C GLU A 63 4.30 16.39 18.42
N LEU A 64 4.21 16.58 17.11
CA LEU A 64 3.09 16.07 16.32
C LEU A 64 3.12 14.54 16.28
N GLN A 65 4.30 13.93 16.11
CA GLN A 65 4.46 12.48 16.16
C GLN A 65 4.01 11.92 17.52
N GLN A 66 4.41 12.56 18.62
CA GLN A 66 4.05 12.14 19.97
C GLN A 66 2.55 12.27 20.22
N ARG A 67 1.93 13.38 19.80
CA ARG A 67 0.47 13.59 19.94
C ARG A 67 -0.33 12.54 19.20
N VAL A 68 0.01 12.26 17.94
CA VAL A 68 -0.67 11.22 17.14
C VAL A 68 -0.50 9.84 17.77
N ARG A 69 0.72 9.47 18.18
CA ARG A 69 0.98 8.19 18.85
C ARG A 69 0.20 8.04 20.15
N SER A 70 0.15 9.09 20.98
CA SER A 70 -0.57 9.07 22.25
C SER A 70 -2.08 8.91 22.04
N TYR A 71 -2.64 9.65 21.09
CA TYR A 71 -4.05 9.51 20.70
C TYR A 71 -4.38 8.09 20.23
N LEU A 72 -3.53 7.50 19.38
CA LEU A 72 -3.73 6.14 18.86
C LEU A 72 -3.62 5.08 19.97
N LYS A 73 -2.67 5.21 20.90
CA LYS A 73 -2.54 4.29 22.04
C LYS A 73 -3.79 4.28 22.90
N ALA A 74 -4.32 5.46 23.24
CA ALA A 74 -5.54 5.59 24.02
C ALA A 74 -6.76 5.01 23.28
N ARG A 75 -6.90 5.28 21.98
CA ARG A 75 -8.01 4.78 21.16
C ARG A 75 -7.97 3.25 20.96
N LEU A 76 -6.78 2.67 20.86
CA LEU A 76 -6.58 1.23 20.63
C LEU A 76 -6.44 0.42 21.92
N GLY A 77 -6.48 1.05 23.10
CA GLY A 77 -6.32 0.35 24.39
C GLY A 77 -4.92 -0.24 24.59
N LEU A 78 -3.88 0.38 24.02
CA LEU A 78 -2.48 -0.05 24.12
C LEU A 78 -1.75 0.60 25.30
N GLU A 79 -2.49 1.17 26.24
CA GLU A 79 -1.99 1.74 27.48
C GLU A 79 -1.84 0.62 28.52
N GLN A 80 -0.61 0.11 28.67
CA GLN A 80 -0.17 -0.70 29.81
C GLN A 80 1.04 -0.02 30.43
#